data_AF-A4HXN6-F1
#
_entry.id   AF-A4HXN6-F1
#
_cell.length_a   1.000
_cell.length_b   1.000
_cell.length_c   1.000
_cell.angle_alpha   90.00
_cell.angle_beta   90.00
_cell.angle_gamma   90.00
#
_symmetry.space_group_name_H-M   'P 1'
#
loop_
_entity.id
_entity.type
_entity.pdbx_description
1 polymer ?
#
loop_
_entity_poly.entity_id
_entity_poly.type
_entity_poly.pdbx_seq_one_letter_code
_entity_poly.pdbx_strand_id
1 'polypeptide(L)'
;MSLLVCSEECSLAEFSQKHQLSPHTLWLPLRAALPSRAGVKSTVAVDPRTPIALLETATDTILLDKRAICVKLQVANAVRCEETTVVVDPAAVPAGCEVFVRWSRPGGKKLRANTLVLHYDVQNATDTLARSSVSRLKRSRVDDNDSSVGASSLAGSLQGKQSRLSLVQQSTEDLQRRLSAAVGALGGQLSPRSTQILQSTLASMRHRQTQPPLHFVMPSDATVLEAAGVTWARSNRRILSRVFRSATSEERSEASKYSDGSRQLRFYFIEDVLLRRTREWTAAAAAARRHIDEDGTTGRGTPPEEEEELLLKDEVLADMNTFAERGFRIVFLEHYPVLHHGSRYTVEQTLAPVVRLCRKGCPNLTVTVVLSAMSCVTAAQKQGLELSLVLPQAGLLTFFISELNTSFLPDPKTAAVVGSSDRGSEFLNKLHVEFARNASLTYVDEKELRRQR
;
A
#
# COMPACT_ATOMS: atom_id res chain seq x y z
N MET A 1 5.24 21.16 21.75
CA MET A 1 5.16 21.28 20.28
C MET A 1 4.17 22.39 19.95
N SER A 2 4.52 23.34 19.09
CA SER A 2 3.64 24.46 18.74
C SER A 2 3.74 24.83 17.26
N LEU A 3 2.63 25.25 16.67
CA LEU A 3 2.58 25.83 15.33
C LEU A 3 2.55 27.35 15.45
N LEU A 4 3.53 28.02 14.85
CA LEU A 4 3.69 29.46 14.84
C LEU A 4 3.50 30.00 13.43
N VAL A 5 2.87 31.16 13.29
CA VAL A 5 2.68 31.80 12.00
C VAL A 5 3.63 32.98 11.88
N CYS A 6 4.42 33.01 10.82
CA CYS A 6 5.25 34.15 10.46
C CYS A 6 4.35 35.28 9.97
N SER A 7 4.20 36.37 10.73
CA SER A 7 3.25 37.45 10.42
C SER A 7 3.74 38.44 9.36
N GLU A 8 5.03 38.48 9.09
CA GLU A 8 5.69 39.44 8.19
C GLU A 8 6.82 38.75 7.42
N GLU A 9 7.35 39.37 6.37
CA GLU A 9 8.53 38.83 5.70
C GLU A 9 9.77 39.06 6.57
N CYS A 10 10.37 37.99 7.09
CA CYS A 10 11.56 38.07 7.94
C CYS A 10 12.52 36.91 7.67
N SER A 11 13.73 36.99 8.21
CA SER A 11 14.65 35.85 8.20
C SER A 11 14.25 34.82 9.28
N LEU A 12 14.62 33.55 9.10
CA LEU A 12 14.43 32.50 10.10
C LEU A 12 15.13 32.86 11.42
N ALA A 13 16.25 33.58 11.36
CA ALA A 13 16.97 34.06 12.52
C ALA A 13 16.17 35.14 13.27
N GLU A 14 15.60 36.11 12.56
CA GLU A 14 14.69 37.12 13.14
C GLU A 14 13.46 36.46 13.74
N PHE A 15 12.87 35.47 13.04
CA PHE A 15 11.73 34.71 13.54
C PHE A 15 12.08 33.94 14.82
N SER A 16 13.23 33.25 14.84
CA SER A 16 13.68 32.52 16.02
C SER A 16 13.93 33.45 17.20
N GLN A 17 14.51 34.63 16.95
CA GLN A 17 14.82 35.61 17.98
C GLN A 17 13.53 36.26 18.54
N LYS A 18 12.58 36.61 17.66
CA LYS A 18 11.26 37.16 18.04
C LYS A 18 10.48 36.22 18.95
N HIS A 19 10.60 34.91 18.73
CA HIS A 19 9.91 33.89 19.54
C HIS A 19 10.78 33.28 20.65
N GLN A 20 12.03 33.75 20.83
CA GLN A 20 13.00 33.21 21.80
C GLN A 20 13.24 31.69 21.64
N LEU A 21 13.33 31.22 20.39
CA LEU A 21 13.51 29.81 20.03
C LEU A 21 14.89 29.56 19.42
N SER A 22 15.37 28.32 19.52
CA SER A 22 16.57 27.89 18.80
C SER A 22 16.25 27.61 17.33
N PRO A 23 17.05 28.05 16.36
CA PRO A 23 16.86 27.72 14.95
C PRO A 23 16.80 26.20 14.68
N HIS A 24 17.47 25.40 15.52
CA HIS A 24 17.53 23.93 15.39
C HIS A 24 16.26 23.21 15.85
N THR A 25 15.38 23.89 16.60
CA THR A 25 14.07 23.35 17.01
C THR A 25 12.95 23.80 16.08
N LEU A 26 13.28 24.55 15.02
CA LEU A 26 12.35 25.01 14.01
C LEU A 26 12.31 24.08 12.80
N TRP A 27 11.09 23.81 12.37
CA TRP A 27 10.78 22.95 11.24
C TRP A 27 9.96 23.73 10.25
N LEU A 28 10.36 23.64 8.98
CA LEU A 28 9.78 24.40 7.89
C LEU A 28 8.96 23.49 6.99
N PRO A 29 7.79 23.95 6.51
CA PRO A 29 7.02 23.21 5.53
C PRO A 29 7.85 23.07 4.25
N LEU A 30 7.70 21.94 3.53
CA LEU A 30 8.52 21.62 2.36
C LEU A 30 8.64 22.77 1.36
N ARG A 31 7.54 23.49 1.11
CA ARG A 31 7.51 24.66 0.20
C ARG A 31 8.38 25.80 0.70
N ALA A 32 8.35 26.07 2.01
CA ALA A 32 9.21 27.08 2.61
C ALA A 32 10.67 26.62 2.62
N ALA A 33 10.97 25.33 2.71
CA ALA A 33 12.35 24.83 2.67
C ALA A 33 13.04 25.08 1.31
N LEU A 34 12.29 25.07 0.19
CA LEU A 34 12.82 25.28 -1.15
C LEU A 34 13.48 26.67 -1.36
N PRO A 35 14.54 26.78 -2.18
CA PRO A 35 15.11 28.08 -2.57
C PRO A 35 14.04 29.04 -3.12
N SER A 36 14.19 30.34 -2.90
CA SER A 36 13.18 31.33 -3.31
C SER A 36 12.90 31.37 -4.82
N ARG A 37 13.84 30.87 -5.63
CA ARG A 37 13.74 30.77 -7.10
C ARG A 37 13.26 29.39 -7.59
N ALA A 38 12.92 28.49 -6.67
CA ALA A 38 12.47 27.15 -7.01
C ALA A 38 11.12 27.19 -7.72
N GLY A 39 11.00 26.44 -8.81
CA GLY A 39 9.78 26.33 -9.58
C GLY A 39 8.73 25.47 -8.88
N VAL A 40 7.52 25.48 -9.41
CA VAL A 40 6.37 24.73 -8.85
C VAL A 40 6.60 23.21 -8.78
N LYS A 41 7.48 22.67 -9.64
CA LYS A 41 7.84 21.24 -9.70
C LYS A 41 9.12 20.88 -8.93
N SER A 42 9.68 21.80 -8.15
CA SER A 42 10.95 21.56 -7.46
C SER A 42 10.77 20.60 -6.28
N THR A 43 11.59 19.56 -6.25
CA THR A 43 11.62 18.57 -5.18
C THR A 43 12.57 18.97 -4.05
N VAL A 44 12.29 18.54 -2.83
CA VAL A 44 13.16 18.74 -1.65
C VAL A 44 13.94 17.45 -1.39
N ALA A 45 15.27 17.53 -1.45
CA ALA A 45 16.15 16.46 -0.99
C ALA A 45 16.31 16.56 0.53
N VAL A 46 15.94 15.49 1.24
CA VAL A 46 16.02 15.37 2.69
C VAL A 46 17.09 14.34 3.05
N ASP A 47 18.16 14.79 3.68
CA ASP A 47 19.26 13.93 4.09
C ASP A 47 18.82 12.84 5.07
N PRO A 48 19.54 11.69 5.14
CA PRO A 48 19.17 10.57 6.00
C PRO A 48 19.02 10.98 7.46
N ARG A 49 19.90 11.85 7.96
CA ARG A 49 19.91 12.37 9.35
C ARG A 49 18.95 13.53 9.62
N THR A 50 18.29 14.06 8.59
CA THR A 50 17.33 15.15 8.77
C THR A 50 15.95 14.58 9.08
N PRO A 51 15.37 14.87 10.26
CA PRO A 51 14.06 14.38 10.62
C PRO A 51 12.94 15.16 9.90
N ILE A 52 11.81 14.48 9.69
CA ILE A 52 10.60 14.99 9.05
C ILE A 52 9.37 14.70 9.91
N ALA A 53 8.40 15.59 9.85
CA ALA A 53 7.13 15.50 10.56
C ALA A 53 5.98 15.68 9.56
N LEU A 54 4.90 14.93 9.74
CA LEU A 54 3.68 15.05 8.92
C LEU A 54 2.51 15.43 9.83
N LEU A 55 1.95 16.60 9.59
CA LEU A 55 0.73 17.08 10.23
C LEU A 55 -0.48 16.67 9.37
N GLU A 56 -1.41 15.93 9.96
CA GLU A 56 -2.74 15.71 9.38
C GLU A 56 -3.71 16.78 9.90
N THR A 57 -4.06 17.75 9.06
CA THR A 57 -4.92 18.89 9.44
C THR A 57 -6.34 18.50 9.81
N ALA A 58 -6.85 17.37 9.31
CA ALA A 58 -8.20 16.90 9.63
C ALA A 58 -8.32 16.41 11.09
N THR A 59 -7.26 15.83 11.64
CA THR A 59 -7.21 15.22 12.97
C THR A 59 -6.33 16.00 13.95
N ASP A 60 -5.61 17.00 13.46
CA ASP A 60 -4.61 17.78 14.20
C ASP A 60 -3.54 16.90 14.87
N THR A 61 -3.20 15.79 14.21
CA THR A 61 -2.20 14.82 14.68
C THR A 61 -0.90 14.96 13.92
N ILE A 62 0.22 14.97 14.64
CA ILE A 62 1.56 14.93 14.04
C ILE A 62 2.15 13.51 14.12
N LEU A 63 2.62 13.02 12.98
CA LEU A 63 3.45 11.84 12.83
C LEU A 63 4.92 12.27 12.76
N LEU A 64 5.79 11.64 13.54
CA LEU A 64 7.23 11.92 13.59
C LEU A 64 8.09 10.78 13.02
N ASP A 65 7.50 9.61 12.81
CA ASP A 65 8.19 8.46 12.24
C ASP A 65 8.50 8.73 10.75
N LYS A 66 9.76 9.06 10.48
CA LYS A 66 10.28 9.37 9.13
C LYS A 66 9.92 8.27 8.13
N ARG A 67 10.02 7.00 8.52
CA ARG A 67 9.74 5.87 7.64
C ARG A 67 8.27 5.79 7.31
N ALA A 68 7.40 5.87 8.32
CA ALA A 68 5.95 5.88 8.12
C ALA A 68 5.49 7.08 7.26
N ILE A 69 6.12 8.25 7.44
CA ILE A 69 5.89 9.44 6.61
C ILE A 69 6.29 9.17 5.16
N CYS A 70 7.51 8.70 4.91
CA CYS A 70 7.99 8.40 3.55
C CYS A 70 7.11 7.36 2.85
N VAL A 71 6.66 6.34 3.57
CA VAL A 71 5.72 5.33 3.05
C VAL A 71 4.36 5.97 2.70
N LYS A 72 3.83 6.82 3.58
CA LYS A 72 2.55 7.51 3.34
C LYS A 72 2.61 8.47 2.14
N LEU A 73 3.75 9.14 1.96
CA LEU A 73 4.01 10.04 0.84
C LEU A 73 4.41 9.32 -0.45
N GLN A 74 4.52 7.99 -0.45
CA GLN A 74 4.95 7.17 -1.60
C GLN A 74 6.32 7.60 -2.14
N VAL A 75 7.23 7.95 -1.24
CA VAL A 75 8.59 8.35 -1.63
C VAL A 75 9.37 7.11 -2.06
N ALA A 76 10.04 7.20 -3.20
CA ALA A 76 10.96 6.15 -3.64
C ALA A 76 12.03 5.90 -2.55
N ASN A 77 12.37 4.63 -2.31
CA ASN A 77 13.31 4.21 -1.25
C ASN A 77 12.83 4.54 0.18
N ALA A 78 11.53 4.68 0.42
CA ALA A 78 10.98 4.89 1.78
C ALA A 78 11.48 3.87 2.81
N VAL A 79 11.80 2.65 2.37
CA VAL A 79 12.31 1.57 3.24
C VAL A 79 13.70 1.88 3.82
N ARG A 80 14.53 2.65 3.08
CA ARG A 80 15.92 2.99 3.42
C ARG A 80 16.10 4.51 3.65
N CYS A 81 15.05 5.19 4.08
CA CYS A 81 15.03 6.64 4.28
C CYS A 81 15.98 7.15 5.38
N GLU A 82 16.46 6.25 6.24
CA GLU A 82 17.44 6.55 7.29
C GLU A 82 18.90 6.40 6.80
N GLU A 83 19.11 5.71 5.68
CA GLU A 83 20.43 5.46 5.10
C GLU A 83 20.68 6.33 3.85
N THR A 84 19.61 6.70 3.15
CA THR A 84 19.66 7.37 1.85
C THR A 84 18.92 8.69 1.87
N THR A 85 19.41 9.65 1.08
CA THR A 85 18.72 10.92 0.86
C THR A 85 17.41 10.64 0.13
N VAL A 86 16.29 11.05 0.72
CA VAL A 86 14.96 10.89 0.13
C VAL A 86 14.54 12.18 -0.57
N VAL A 87 13.91 12.03 -1.73
CA VAL A 87 13.45 13.16 -2.54
C VAL A 87 11.94 13.26 -2.41
N VAL A 88 11.46 14.37 -1.86
CA VAL A 88 10.03 14.60 -1.61
C VAL A 88 9.54 15.72 -2.52
N ASP A 89 8.51 15.43 -3.32
CA ASP A 89 7.82 16.43 -4.12
C ASP A 89 6.73 17.11 -3.26
N PRO A 90 6.81 18.43 -3.00
CA PRO A 90 5.76 19.16 -2.27
C PRO A 90 4.39 19.08 -2.94
N ALA A 91 4.32 18.83 -4.26
CA ALA A 91 3.07 18.65 -4.99
C ALA A 91 2.45 17.25 -4.80
N ALA A 92 3.24 16.26 -4.38
CA ALA A 92 2.78 14.90 -4.11
C ALA A 92 2.21 14.73 -2.69
N VAL A 93 2.36 15.73 -1.81
CA VAL A 93 1.80 15.70 -0.46
C VAL A 93 0.26 15.67 -0.53
N PRO A 94 -0.41 14.68 0.08
CA PRO A 94 -1.86 14.57 0.08
C PRO A 94 -2.52 15.83 0.65
N ALA A 95 -3.65 16.24 0.06
CA ALA A 95 -4.32 17.44 0.52
C ALA A 95 -4.86 17.27 1.94
N GLY A 96 -4.62 18.26 2.81
CA GLY A 96 -4.91 18.16 4.24
C GLY A 96 -3.77 17.55 5.05
N CYS A 97 -2.65 17.18 4.42
CA CYS A 97 -1.39 16.94 5.11
C CYS A 97 -0.43 18.10 4.87
N GLU A 98 0.41 18.40 5.85
CA GLU A 98 1.54 19.31 5.70
C GLU A 98 2.80 18.66 6.24
N VAL A 99 3.86 18.66 5.45
CA VAL A 99 5.12 18.00 5.79
C VAL A 99 6.13 19.07 6.18
N PHE A 100 6.70 18.93 7.37
CA PHE A 100 7.72 19.79 7.92
C PHE A 100 9.06 19.07 7.92
N VAL A 101 10.11 19.78 7.51
CA VAL A 101 11.50 19.32 7.56
C VAL A 101 12.23 20.18 8.59
N ARG A 102 12.97 19.55 9.51
CA ARG A 102 13.80 20.31 10.46
C ARG A 102 14.84 21.11 9.69
N TRP A 103 14.90 22.41 9.94
CA TRP A 103 15.91 23.24 9.28
C TRP A 103 17.29 22.99 9.89
N SER A 104 18.24 22.59 9.06
CA SER A 104 19.61 22.25 9.48
C SER A 104 20.70 22.93 8.64
N ARG A 105 20.33 23.74 7.64
CA ARG A 105 21.31 24.32 6.71
C ARG A 105 21.93 25.61 7.26
N PRO A 106 23.26 25.79 7.15
CA PRO A 106 23.92 27.04 7.48
C PRO A 106 23.56 28.09 6.44
N GLY A 107 22.88 29.16 6.87
CA GLY A 107 22.48 30.27 6.01
C GLY A 107 21.14 30.90 6.41
N GLY A 108 20.99 32.20 6.15
CA GLY A 108 19.78 32.95 6.41
C GLY A 108 18.66 32.55 5.46
N LYS A 109 17.65 31.83 5.97
CA LYS A 109 16.44 31.52 5.21
C LYS A 109 15.45 32.67 5.34
N LYS A 110 14.99 33.27 4.23
CA LYS A 110 13.85 34.20 4.26
C LYS A 110 12.53 33.41 4.34
N LEU A 111 11.69 33.79 5.29
CA LEU A 111 10.31 33.35 5.44
C LEU A 111 9.41 34.42 4.84
N ARG A 112 8.37 33.98 4.12
CA ARG A 112 7.31 34.89 3.66
C ARG A 112 6.27 35.05 4.76
N ALA A 113 5.55 36.17 4.74
CA ALA A 113 4.38 36.35 5.57
C ALA A 113 3.41 35.16 5.38
N ASN A 114 2.72 34.80 6.46
CA ASN A 114 1.82 33.65 6.61
C ASN A 114 2.49 32.26 6.49
N THR A 115 3.83 32.16 6.55
CA THR A 115 4.48 30.84 6.62
C THR A 115 4.20 30.17 7.96
N LEU A 116 3.66 28.96 7.94
CA LEU A 116 3.50 28.11 9.13
C LEU A 116 4.87 27.52 9.51
N VAL A 117 5.31 27.69 10.75
CA VAL A 117 6.56 27.14 11.28
C VAL A 117 6.21 26.22 12.46
N LEU A 118 6.70 24.99 12.41
CA LEU A 118 6.54 24.05 13.50
C LEU A 118 7.73 24.17 14.46
N HIS A 119 7.43 24.43 15.72
CA HIS A 119 8.40 24.39 16.81
C HIS A 119 8.29 23.06 17.55
N TYR A 120 9.37 22.27 17.47
CA TYR A 120 9.50 21.01 18.18
C TYR A 120 10.95 20.72 18.52
N ASP A 121 11.22 20.62 19.81
CA ASP A 121 12.53 20.23 20.32
C ASP A 121 12.58 18.71 20.49
N VAL A 122 13.35 18.06 19.61
CA VAL A 122 13.55 16.60 19.63
C VAL A 122 14.51 16.19 20.75
N GLN A 123 15.47 17.05 21.12
CA GLN A 123 16.51 16.67 22.09
C GLN A 123 15.97 16.55 23.52
N ASN A 124 14.88 17.26 23.83
CA ASN A 124 14.19 17.16 25.11
C ASN A 124 13.00 16.19 25.10
N ALA A 125 12.76 15.49 23.98
CA ALA A 125 11.64 14.57 23.81
C ALA A 125 12.11 13.10 23.78
N THR A 126 13.02 12.72 24.67
CA THR A 126 13.21 11.31 25.01
C THR A 126 11.99 10.84 25.81
N ASP A 127 11.23 9.89 25.25
CA ASP A 127 10.25 8.99 25.91
C ASP A 127 8.75 9.10 25.60
N THR A 128 8.29 9.91 24.63
CA THR A 128 6.88 9.81 24.19
C THR A 128 6.73 9.19 22.81
N LEU A 129 6.61 7.86 22.82
CA LEU A 129 5.91 7.08 21.81
C LEU A 129 4.60 7.79 21.38
N ALA A 130 4.48 8.02 20.07
CA ALA A 130 3.24 8.08 19.30
C ALA A 130 2.17 9.14 19.69
N ARG A 131 1.93 10.07 18.76
CA ARG A 131 0.74 10.94 18.63
C ARG A 131 0.54 11.97 19.76
N SER A 132 1.11 13.17 19.61
CA SER A 132 0.64 14.34 20.36
C SER A 132 -0.27 15.21 19.49
N SER A 133 -1.42 15.62 20.03
CA SER A 133 -2.32 16.62 19.44
C SER A 133 -1.75 18.02 19.65
N VAL A 134 -1.89 18.90 18.66
CA VAL A 134 -1.51 20.32 18.79
C VAL A 134 -2.75 21.10 19.25
N SER A 135 -2.60 22.08 20.15
CA SER A 135 -3.73 22.88 20.64
C SER A 135 -3.99 24.13 19.79
N ARG A 136 -5.13 24.13 19.09
CA ARG A 136 -5.98 25.24 18.58
C ARG A 136 -5.30 26.55 18.12
N LEU A 137 -5.32 26.79 16.81
CA LEU A 137 -5.19 28.12 16.20
C LEU A 137 -6.58 28.76 15.97
N LYS A 138 -6.81 29.94 16.57
CA LYS A 138 -7.90 30.87 16.21
C LYS A 138 -7.63 31.41 14.80
N ARG A 139 -8.41 31.03 13.78
CA ARG A 139 -8.37 31.69 12.46
C ARG A 139 -9.58 32.62 12.31
N SER A 140 -9.30 33.91 12.10
CA SER A 140 -10.27 34.87 11.58
C SER A 140 -10.52 34.60 10.09
N ARG A 141 -11.78 34.72 9.67
CA ARG A 141 -12.22 34.63 8.27
C ARG A 141 -11.59 35.75 7.44
N VAL A 142 -11.07 35.41 6.28
CA VAL A 142 -10.89 36.33 5.15
C VAL A 142 -11.39 35.60 3.91
N ASP A 143 -12.39 36.18 3.28
CA ASP A 143 -12.90 35.85 1.94
C ASP A 143 -11.84 36.18 0.90
N ASP A 144 -11.69 35.36 -0.15
CA ASP A 144 -10.99 35.79 -1.37
C ASP A 144 -11.69 35.22 -2.60
N ASN A 145 -12.13 36.14 -3.45
CA ASN A 145 -12.62 35.95 -4.81
C ASN A 145 -11.52 36.41 -5.79
N ASP A 146 -11.35 35.65 -6.87
CA ASP A 146 -10.72 35.99 -8.17
C ASP A 146 -9.25 36.42 -8.26
N SER A 147 -8.44 35.58 -8.93
CA SER A 147 -7.70 35.99 -10.14
C SER A 147 -7.15 34.80 -10.95
N SER A 148 -7.45 34.80 -12.26
CA SER A 148 -6.82 34.06 -13.35
C SER A 148 -5.48 34.72 -13.75
N VAL A 149 -4.44 34.09 -14.34
CA VAL A 149 -4.36 33.51 -15.70
C VAL A 149 -3.06 32.68 -15.88
N GLY A 150 -3.15 31.58 -16.66
CA GLY A 150 -2.17 31.04 -17.63
C GLY A 150 -0.87 30.38 -17.15
N ALA A 151 -0.32 29.35 -17.81
CA ALA A 151 -0.76 28.50 -18.90
C ALA A 151 0.07 27.19 -18.87
N SER A 152 -0.54 26.10 -19.36
CA SER A 152 0.13 24.95 -19.99
C SER A 152 0.84 23.92 -19.10
N SER A 153 0.38 22.65 -19.19
CA SER A 153 1.03 21.41 -18.70
C SER A 153 0.93 21.09 -17.20
N LEU A 154 -0.28 20.84 -16.68
CA LEU A 154 -0.62 19.90 -15.56
C LEU A 154 -2.12 19.89 -15.22
N ALA A 155 -2.99 19.83 -16.23
CA ALA A 155 -4.45 19.92 -16.10
C ALA A 155 -5.14 18.63 -15.56
N GLY A 156 -4.52 17.91 -14.61
CA GLY A 156 -5.08 16.68 -14.02
C GLY A 156 -5.39 16.76 -12.52
N SER A 157 -4.83 17.73 -11.79
CA SER A 157 -4.76 17.60 -10.32
C SER A 157 -5.68 18.53 -9.51
N LEU A 158 -6.38 19.48 -10.15
CA LEU A 158 -7.23 20.44 -9.45
C LEU A 158 -8.70 20.47 -9.90
N GLN A 159 -9.05 19.81 -11.01
CA GLN A 159 -10.43 19.33 -11.20
C GLN A 159 -10.74 18.21 -10.21
N GLY A 160 -9.74 17.43 -9.78
CA GLY A 160 -9.90 16.20 -8.99
C GLY A 160 -10.44 16.30 -7.56
N LYS A 161 -11.09 17.38 -7.11
CA LYS A 161 -11.81 17.38 -5.81
C LYS A 161 -13.31 17.53 -5.99
N GLN A 162 -13.76 18.55 -6.72
CA GLN A 162 -15.15 18.59 -7.18
C GLN A 162 -15.39 17.57 -8.29
N SER A 163 -14.43 17.32 -9.20
CA SER A 163 -14.54 16.25 -10.19
C SER A 163 -14.35 14.85 -9.61
N ARG A 164 -13.70 14.67 -8.44
CA ARG A 164 -13.61 13.34 -7.79
C ARG A 164 -14.80 13.02 -6.91
N LEU A 165 -15.32 14.00 -6.16
CA LEU A 165 -16.63 13.85 -5.53
C LEU A 165 -17.70 13.68 -6.61
N SER A 166 -17.61 14.43 -7.72
CA SER A 166 -18.48 14.22 -8.88
C SER A 166 -18.17 12.93 -9.63
N LEU A 167 -16.97 12.37 -9.67
CA LEU A 167 -16.69 11.08 -10.33
C LEU A 167 -17.15 9.90 -9.49
N VAL A 168 -17.08 10.01 -8.16
CA VAL A 168 -17.65 9.00 -7.25
C VAL A 168 -19.18 9.12 -7.22
N GLN A 169 -19.72 10.33 -7.19
CA GLN A 169 -21.17 10.55 -7.37
C GLN A 169 -21.60 10.12 -8.76
N GLN A 170 -20.90 10.51 -9.83
CA GLN A 170 -21.17 10.10 -11.21
C GLN A 170 -21.00 8.61 -11.39
N SER A 171 -20.02 7.93 -10.79
CA SER A 171 -19.90 6.48 -10.93
C SER A 171 -21.01 5.75 -10.17
N THR A 172 -21.44 6.29 -9.03
CA THR A 172 -22.59 5.75 -8.30
C THR A 172 -23.90 6.01 -9.04
N GLU A 173 -24.05 7.21 -9.60
CA GLU A 173 -25.19 7.62 -10.42
C GLU A 173 -25.19 6.87 -11.75
N ASP A 174 -24.03 6.60 -12.36
CA ASP A 174 -23.89 5.85 -13.60
C ASP A 174 -24.13 4.36 -13.35
N LEU A 175 -23.65 3.80 -12.24
CA LEU A 175 -24.02 2.46 -11.80
C LEU A 175 -25.54 2.37 -11.59
N GLN A 176 -26.12 3.35 -10.89
CA GLN A 176 -27.57 3.42 -10.68
C GLN A 176 -28.32 3.58 -12.01
N ARG A 177 -27.83 4.42 -12.92
CA ARG A 177 -28.40 4.60 -14.27
C ARG A 177 -28.35 3.32 -15.08
N ARG A 178 -27.19 2.67 -15.15
CA ARG A 178 -26.98 1.41 -15.88
C ARG A 178 -27.82 0.29 -15.30
N LEU A 179 -27.91 0.21 -13.98
CA LEU A 179 -28.69 -0.83 -13.32
C LEU A 179 -30.19 -0.59 -13.47
N SER A 180 -30.66 0.65 -13.35
CA SER A 180 -32.04 1.01 -13.68
C SER A 180 -32.36 0.78 -15.17
N ALA A 181 -31.43 1.10 -16.08
CA ALA A 181 -31.58 0.84 -17.52
C ALA A 181 -31.60 -0.66 -17.84
N ALA A 182 -30.75 -1.46 -17.17
CA ALA A 182 -30.75 -2.92 -17.32
C ALA A 182 -32.05 -3.55 -16.81
N VAL A 183 -32.59 -3.05 -15.69
CA VAL A 183 -33.90 -3.50 -15.18
C VAL A 183 -35.04 -3.05 -16.09
N GLY A 184 -34.99 -1.83 -16.62
CA GLY A 184 -35.95 -1.32 -17.59
C GLY A 184 -35.92 -2.07 -18.93
N ALA A 185 -34.73 -2.46 -19.40
CA ALA A 185 -34.54 -3.26 -20.60
C ALA A 185 -35.11 -4.68 -20.48
N LEU A 186 -35.26 -5.21 -19.26
CA LEU A 186 -35.94 -6.47 -18.97
C LEU A 186 -37.47 -6.31 -18.86
N GLY A 187 -38.04 -5.16 -19.25
CA GLY A 187 -39.48 -4.94 -19.33
C GLY A 187 -40.18 -4.64 -18.00
N GLY A 188 -39.42 -4.41 -16.92
CA GLY A 188 -39.97 -4.13 -15.59
C GLY A 188 -39.72 -2.69 -15.12
N GLN A 189 -40.75 -2.03 -14.61
CA GLN A 189 -40.53 -0.94 -13.64
C GLN A 189 -40.00 -1.57 -12.35
N LEU A 190 -38.94 -0.98 -11.77
CA LEU A 190 -38.45 -1.39 -10.46
C LEU A 190 -39.60 -1.28 -9.46
N SER A 191 -40.09 -2.43 -8.96
CA SER A 191 -41.10 -2.43 -7.89
C SER A 191 -40.59 -1.60 -6.69
N PRO A 192 -41.47 -1.03 -5.85
CA PRO A 192 -41.05 -0.31 -4.65
C PRO A 192 -40.08 -1.13 -3.78
N ARG A 193 -40.31 -2.45 -3.70
CA ARG A 193 -39.45 -3.41 -3.01
C ARG A 193 -38.08 -3.54 -3.69
N SER A 194 -38.03 -3.67 -5.01
CA SER A 194 -36.77 -3.74 -5.77
C SER A 194 -35.94 -2.47 -5.62
N THR A 195 -36.60 -1.31 -5.64
CA THR A 195 -35.97 0.00 -5.41
C THR A 195 -35.40 0.09 -3.99
N GLN A 196 -36.15 -0.36 -2.98
CA GLN A 196 -35.69 -0.40 -1.59
C GLN A 196 -34.49 -1.34 -1.41
N ILE A 197 -34.51 -2.53 -2.03
CA ILE A 197 -33.38 -3.46 -2.03
C ILE A 197 -32.15 -2.82 -2.66
N LEU A 198 -32.32 -2.14 -3.81
CA LEU A 198 -31.22 -1.44 -4.48
C LEU A 198 -30.61 -0.34 -3.60
N GLN A 199 -31.46 0.52 -3.03
CA GLN A 199 -31.01 1.60 -2.13
C GLN A 199 -30.29 1.05 -0.90
N SER A 200 -30.84 0.00 -0.27
CA SER A 200 -30.21 -0.68 0.86
C SER A 200 -28.86 -1.30 0.49
N THR A 201 -28.76 -1.89 -0.71
CA THR A 201 -27.51 -2.48 -1.23
C THR A 201 -26.46 -1.41 -1.48
N LEU A 202 -26.82 -0.30 -2.14
CA LEU A 202 -25.92 0.83 -2.37
C LEU A 202 -25.45 1.46 -1.06
N ALA A 203 -26.35 1.67 -0.10
CA ALA A 203 -26.01 2.16 1.23
C ALA A 203 -25.06 1.21 1.96
N SER A 204 -25.31 -0.10 1.89
CA SER A 204 -24.44 -1.13 2.45
C SER A 204 -23.05 -1.13 1.80
N MET A 205 -22.96 -0.99 0.47
CA MET A 205 -21.68 -0.90 -0.23
C MET A 205 -20.88 0.33 0.21
N ARG A 206 -21.52 1.50 0.31
CA ARG A 206 -20.88 2.73 0.81
C ARG A 206 -20.36 2.57 2.24
N HIS A 207 -21.15 1.96 3.13
CA HIS A 207 -20.70 1.70 4.50
C HIS A 207 -19.49 0.74 4.52
N ARG A 208 -19.58 -0.35 3.76
CA ARG A 208 -18.56 -1.42 3.69
C ARG A 208 -17.27 -1.00 3.00
N GLN A 209 -17.30 0.04 2.18
CA GLN A 209 -16.10 0.66 1.58
C GLN A 209 -15.05 1.06 2.63
N THR A 210 -15.47 1.39 3.85
CA THR A 210 -14.56 1.77 4.94
C THR A 210 -14.06 0.59 5.76
N GLN A 211 -14.66 -0.58 5.62
CA GLN A 211 -14.32 -1.76 6.41
C GLN A 211 -12.97 -2.35 5.97
N PRO A 212 -12.24 -3.03 6.89
CA PRO A 212 -11.02 -3.73 6.51
C PRO A 212 -11.34 -4.89 5.55
N PRO A 213 -10.33 -5.38 4.80
CA PRO A 213 -10.49 -6.60 3.98
C PRO A 213 -11.12 -7.75 4.75
N LEU A 214 -11.81 -8.65 4.03
CA LEU A 214 -12.40 -9.90 4.55
C LEU A 214 -13.55 -9.70 5.55
N HIS A 215 -14.17 -8.53 5.58
CA HIS A 215 -15.28 -8.23 6.50
C HIS A 215 -16.55 -9.08 6.30
N PHE A 216 -16.66 -9.86 5.22
CA PHE A 216 -17.76 -10.82 5.04
C PHE A 216 -17.54 -12.18 5.66
N VAL A 217 -16.29 -12.52 5.96
CA VAL A 217 -15.92 -13.87 6.42
C VAL A 217 -15.36 -13.89 7.82
N MET A 218 -14.97 -12.72 8.35
CA MET A 218 -14.41 -12.63 9.68
C MET A 218 -14.68 -11.26 10.32
N PRO A 219 -14.76 -11.21 11.66
CA PRO A 219 -14.89 -9.96 12.38
C PRO A 219 -13.62 -9.10 12.22
N SER A 220 -13.77 -7.80 12.48
CA SER A 220 -12.72 -6.82 12.17
C SER A 220 -11.44 -7.00 13.00
N ASP A 221 -11.55 -7.60 14.18
CA ASP A 221 -10.50 -7.85 15.16
C ASP A 221 -9.89 -9.27 15.07
N ALA A 222 -10.41 -10.13 14.19
CA ALA A 222 -9.84 -11.46 13.99
C ALA A 222 -8.37 -11.38 13.54
N THR A 223 -7.50 -12.06 14.28
CA THR A 223 -6.06 -12.15 14.06
C THR A 223 -5.64 -13.40 13.27
N VAL A 224 -6.60 -14.27 12.95
CA VAL A 224 -6.37 -15.56 12.30
C VAL A 224 -7.50 -15.85 11.30
N LEU A 225 -7.16 -16.44 10.15
CA LEU A 225 -8.09 -16.94 9.13
C LEU A 225 -7.79 -18.41 8.84
N GLU A 226 -8.71 -19.31 9.13
CA GLU A 226 -8.66 -20.67 8.57
C GLU A 226 -9.06 -20.61 7.10
N ALA A 227 -8.25 -21.11 6.17
CA ALA A 227 -8.61 -21.23 4.75
C ALA A 227 -7.67 -22.20 4.04
N ALA A 228 -8.19 -22.95 3.07
CA ALA A 228 -7.48 -23.97 2.30
C ALA A 228 -6.82 -25.04 3.17
N GLY A 229 -7.49 -25.40 4.27
CA GLY A 229 -7.02 -26.39 5.24
C GLY A 229 -5.78 -25.95 6.03
N VAL A 230 -5.52 -24.64 6.12
CA VAL A 230 -4.43 -24.08 6.93
C VAL A 230 -4.84 -22.79 7.65
N THR A 231 -4.11 -22.49 8.71
CA THR A 231 -4.25 -21.28 9.50
C THR A 231 -3.39 -20.13 8.95
N TRP A 232 -4.00 -19.03 8.53
CA TRP A 232 -3.31 -17.81 8.11
C TRP A 232 -3.26 -16.80 9.25
N ALA A 233 -2.08 -16.24 9.52
CA ALA A 233 -1.93 -15.16 10.48
C ALA A 233 -2.34 -13.83 9.86
N ARG A 234 -2.97 -12.98 10.66
CA ARG A 234 -3.46 -11.66 10.29
C ARG A 234 -3.03 -10.62 11.33
N SER A 235 -1.71 -10.51 11.53
CA SER A 235 -1.11 -9.52 12.45
C SER A 235 -1.37 -8.07 12.02
N ASN A 236 -1.69 -7.85 10.73
CA ASN A 236 -2.33 -6.63 10.25
C ASN A 236 -3.65 -7.01 9.57
N ARG A 237 -4.75 -6.30 9.87
CA ARG A 237 -6.10 -6.58 9.31
C ARG A 237 -6.16 -6.62 7.78
N ARG A 238 -5.13 -6.12 7.12
CA ARG A 238 -5.00 -5.98 5.66
C ARG A 238 -4.09 -7.02 5.02
N ILE A 239 -3.33 -7.78 5.82
CA ILE A 239 -2.28 -8.69 5.37
C ILE A 239 -2.56 -10.08 5.92
N LEU A 240 -2.40 -11.09 5.06
CA LEU A 240 -2.35 -12.49 5.46
C LEU A 240 -0.90 -12.96 5.35
N SER A 241 -0.42 -13.70 6.34
CA SER A 241 0.92 -14.28 6.31
C SER A 241 0.95 -15.70 6.85
N ARG A 242 1.85 -16.52 6.31
CA ARG A 242 2.10 -17.87 6.80
C ARG A 242 3.52 -18.32 6.45
N VAL A 243 4.14 -19.07 7.35
CA VAL A 243 5.40 -19.78 7.06
C VAL A 243 5.05 -21.24 6.75
N PHE A 244 5.40 -21.70 5.57
CA PHE A 244 5.37 -23.10 5.19
C PHE A 244 6.76 -23.67 5.44
N ARG A 245 6.89 -24.53 6.45
CA ARG A 245 8.16 -25.18 6.78
C ARG A 245 8.44 -26.33 5.82
N SER A 246 9.72 -26.53 5.53
CA SER A 246 10.18 -27.73 4.82
C SER A 246 9.67 -29.00 5.50
N ALA A 247 9.35 -30.03 4.72
CA ALA A 247 9.02 -31.37 5.22
C ALA A 247 10.14 -31.99 6.06
N THR A 248 11.38 -31.54 5.90
CA THR A 248 12.55 -31.99 6.68
C THR A 248 12.82 -31.13 7.93
N SER A 249 12.02 -30.08 8.17
CA SER A 249 12.21 -29.21 9.33
C SER A 249 11.76 -29.89 10.62
N GLU A 250 12.62 -29.86 11.65
CA GLU A 250 12.27 -30.34 12.99
C GLU A 250 11.33 -29.38 13.74
N GLU A 251 11.23 -28.12 13.31
CA GLU A 251 10.25 -27.16 13.81
C GLU A 251 8.84 -27.54 13.31
N ARG A 252 8.19 -28.47 14.02
CA ARG A 252 6.78 -28.83 13.80
C ARG A 252 5.80 -27.72 14.17
N SER A 253 6.26 -26.67 14.87
CA SER A 253 5.41 -25.56 15.27
C SER A 253 5.07 -24.70 14.06
N GLU A 254 3.79 -24.64 13.70
CA GLU A 254 3.23 -23.68 12.74
C GLU A 254 3.24 -22.24 13.27
N ALA A 255 4.22 -21.87 14.09
CA ALA A 255 4.44 -20.49 14.47
C ALA A 255 4.60 -19.66 13.20
N SER A 256 3.70 -18.70 13.01
CA SER A 256 3.58 -17.86 11.82
C SER A 256 4.70 -16.81 11.68
N LYS A 257 5.73 -16.88 12.53
CA LYS A 257 6.85 -15.94 12.62
C LYS A 257 8.14 -16.71 12.90
N TYR A 258 9.26 -16.21 12.36
CA TYR A 258 10.59 -16.66 12.76
C TYR A 258 10.97 -16.07 14.12
N SER A 259 11.75 -16.80 14.91
CA SER A 259 12.37 -16.29 16.14
C SER A 259 13.57 -15.38 15.86
N ASP A 260 14.15 -15.49 14.68
CA ASP A 260 15.35 -14.80 14.20
C ASP A 260 15.07 -13.94 12.95
N GLY A 261 16.01 -13.06 12.58
CA GLY A 261 15.97 -12.24 11.37
C GLY A 261 17.12 -12.55 10.42
N SER A 262 16.92 -12.32 9.12
CA SER A 262 17.99 -12.47 8.12
C SER A 262 18.07 -11.29 7.17
N ARG A 263 19.28 -10.91 6.76
CA ARG A 263 19.51 -9.96 5.66
C ARG A 263 19.57 -10.64 4.30
N GLN A 264 19.78 -11.96 4.29
CA GLN A 264 19.83 -12.79 3.09
C GLN A 264 18.40 -13.22 2.73
N LEU A 265 17.79 -12.45 1.82
CA LEU A 265 16.38 -12.59 1.48
C LEU A 265 16.23 -12.69 -0.04
N ARG A 266 15.36 -13.57 -0.51
CA ARG A 266 15.01 -13.72 -1.93
C ARG A 266 13.49 -13.69 -2.07
N PHE A 267 12.99 -12.73 -2.83
CA PHE A 267 11.55 -12.49 -2.97
C PHE A 267 11.04 -12.97 -4.33
N TYR A 268 9.86 -13.59 -4.36
CA TYR A 268 9.20 -14.03 -5.58
C TYR A 268 7.76 -13.55 -5.57
N PHE A 269 7.30 -12.99 -6.69
CA PHE A 269 5.86 -12.82 -6.91
C PHE A 269 5.18 -14.18 -7.10
N ILE A 270 3.91 -14.28 -6.76
CA ILE A 270 3.18 -15.55 -6.90
C ILE A 270 2.59 -15.64 -8.30
N GLU A 271 1.79 -14.64 -8.69
CA GLU A 271 1.12 -14.62 -9.99
C GLU A 271 2.12 -14.37 -11.12
N ASP A 272 1.96 -15.14 -12.20
CA ASP A 272 2.77 -15.09 -13.42
C ASP A 272 4.25 -15.44 -13.26
N VAL A 273 4.66 -15.87 -12.06
CA VAL A 273 6.02 -16.35 -11.77
C VAL A 273 5.97 -17.79 -11.26
N LEU A 274 5.22 -18.03 -10.18
CA LEU A 274 5.16 -19.35 -9.53
C LEU A 274 3.90 -20.13 -9.91
N LEU A 275 2.80 -19.41 -10.12
CA LEU A 275 1.54 -19.96 -10.61
C LEU A 275 0.84 -18.96 -11.53
N ARG A 276 -0.09 -19.46 -12.36
CA ARG A 276 -1.00 -18.64 -13.15
C ARG A 276 -2.40 -19.23 -13.08
N ARG A 277 -3.37 -18.40 -12.68
CA ARG A 277 -4.79 -18.77 -12.78
C ARG A 277 -5.25 -18.62 -14.22
N THR A 278 -5.91 -19.64 -14.77
CA THR A 278 -6.42 -19.59 -16.14
C THR A 278 -7.64 -18.65 -16.25
N ARG A 279 -7.90 -18.11 -17.46
CA ARG A 279 -8.89 -17.03 -17.71
C ARG A 279 -10.34 -17.38 -17.36
N GLU A 280 -10.68 -18.64 -17.16
CA GLU A 280 -12.04 -19.05 -16.77
C GLU A 280 -12.43 -18.59 -15.35
N TRP A 281 -11.49 -18.05 -14.58
CA TRP A 281 -11.70 -17.59 -13.21
C TRP A 281 -12.70 -16.42 -13.02
N THR A 282 -13.25 -15.83 -14.09
CA THR A 282 -14.32 -14.82 -13.93
C THR A 282 -15.62 -15.44 -13.44
N ALA A 283 -16.35 -14.72 -12.58
CA ALA A 283 -17.62 -15.16 -11.95
C ALA A 283 -18.68 -15.74 -12.92
N ALA A 284 -18.54 -15.50 -14.24
CA ALA A 284 -19.34 -16.12 -15.28
C ALA A 284 -19.18 -17.65 -15.36
N ALA A 285 -17.99 -18.21 -15.17
CA ALA A 285 -17.80 -19.67 -15.21
C ALA A 285 -18.41 -20.37 -13.97
N ALA A 286 -18.36 -19.72 -12.80
CA ALA A 286 -19.02 -20.21 -11.60
C ALA A 286 -20.56 -20.16 -11.71
N ALA A 287 -21.10 -19.17 -12.44
CA ALA A 287 -22.54 -19.09 -12.73
C ALA A 287 -22.98 -20.17 -13.74
N ALA A 288 -22.16 -20.48 -14.74
CA ALA A 288 -22.44 -21.56 -15.69
C ALA A 288 -22.50 -22.95 -15.03
N ARG A 289 -21.66 -23.20 -14.01
CA ARG A 289 -21.65 -24.49 -13.28
C ARG A 289 -22.92 -24.75 -12.46
N ARG A 290 -23.56 -23.69 -11.93
CA ARG A 290 -24.83 -23.85 -11.19
C ARG A 290 -25.99 -24.26 -12.10
N HIS A 291 -25.95 -23.96 -13.39
CA HIS A 291 -26.98 -24.40 -14.32
C HIS A 291 -26.84 -25.87 -14.72
N ILE A 292 -25.66 -26.48 -14.55
CA ILE A 292 -25.44 -27.90 -14.87
C ILE A 292 -25.86 -28.80 -13.69
N ASP A 293 -25.74 -28.31 -12.46
CA ASP A 293 -26.12 -29.06 -11.25
C ASP A 293 -27.63 -29.07 -10.94
N GLU A 294 -28.46 -28.30 -11.67
CA GLU A 294 -29.93 -28.32 -11.51
C GLU A 294 -30.60 -29.48 -12.28
N ASP A 295 -29.91 -30.10 -13.25
CA ASP A 295 -30.39 -31.27 -13.99
C ASP A 295 -30.06 -32.60 -13.26
N GLY A 296 -30.54 -32.72 -12.02
CA GLY A 296 -31.06 -33.94 -11.38
C GLY A 296 -30.31 -35.28 -11.41
N THR A 297 -29.08 -35.40 -11.93
CA THR A 297 -28.39 -36.69 -12.08
C THR A 297 -26.87 -36.60 -11.88
N THR A 298 -26.39 -37.26 -10.82
CA THR A 298 -25.03 -37.80 -10.60
C THR A 298 -23.81 -36.89 -10.78
N GLY A 299 -23.02 -36.78 -9.71
CA GLY A 299 -21.57 -36.65 -9.82
C GLY A 299 -20.96 -35.86 -8.67
N ARG A 300 -20.09 -36.49 -7.86
CA ARG A 300 -19.04 -35.74 -7.16
C ARG A 300 -18.21 -35.09 -8.25
N GLY A 301 -18.54 -33.86 -8.63
CA GLY A 301 -17.74 -33.06 -9.55
C GLY A 301 -16.33 -33.02 -9.00
N THR A 302 -15.43 -33.75 -9.65
CA THR A 302 -14.00 -33.66 -9.40
C THR A 302 -13.63 -32.24 -9.82
N PRO A 303 -12.99 -31.42 -8.97
CA PRO A 303 -12.53 -30.11 -9.41
C PRO A 303 -11.63 -30.36 -10.63
N PRO A 304 -11.83 -29.67 -11.77
CA PRO A 304 -10.91 -29.84 -12.89
C PRO A 304 -9.51 -29.51 -12.37
N GLU A 305 -8.58 -30.44 -12.51
CA GLU A 305 -7.17 -30.22 -12.11
C GLU A 305 -6.50 -29.12 -12.96
N GLU A 306 -7.20 -28.58 -13.97
CA GLU A 306 -6.71 -27.62 -14.97
C GLU A 306 -7.08 -26.15 -14.70
N GLU A 307 -7.58 -25.77 -13.53
CA GLU A 307 -7.94 -24.35 -13.28
C GLU A 307 -6.71 -23.44 -13.08
N GLU A 308 -5.56 -24.02 -12.75
CA GLU A 308 -4.34 -23.31 -12.42
C GLU A 308 -3.12 -24.02 -13.01
N GLU A 309 -2.28 -23.25 -13.68
CA GLU A 309 -1.00 -23.72 -14.16
C GLU A 309 0.05 -23.40 -13.10
N LEU A 310 0.65 -24.42 -12.46
CA LEU A 310 1.86 -24.21 -11.69
C LEU A 310 2.99 -23.85 -12.68
N LEU A 311 3.40 -22.59 -12.65
CA LEU A 311 4.50 -22.07 -13.49
C LEU A 311 5.86 -22.34 -12.88
N LEU A 312 5.94 -23.28 -11.94
CA LEU A 312 7.13 -23.61 -11.18
C LEU A 312 8.11 -24.41 -12.05
N LYS A 313 8.62 -23.75 -13.08
CA LYS A 313 9.59 -24.30 -14.02
C LYS A 313 10.89 -24.59 -13.28
N ASP A 314 11.60 -25.59 -13.79
CA ASP A 314 12.81 -26.12 -13.17
C ASP A 314 13.83 -25.03 -12.82
N GLU A 315 13.91 -23.96 -13.62
CA GLU A 315 14.88 -22.89 -13.41
C GLU A 315 14.52 -21.99 -12.22
N VAL A 316 13.24 -21.67 -12.02
CA VAL A 316 12.80 -20.87 -10.87
C VAL A 316 12.92 -21.68 -9.59
N LEU A 317 12.60 -22.98 -9.65
CA LEU A 317 12.81 -23.89 -8.52
C LEU A 317 14.30 -24.08 -8.19
N ALA A 318 15.15 -24.19 -9.21
CA ALA A 318 16.60 -24.26 -9.02
C ALA A 318 17.15 -22.98 -8.39
N ASP A 319 16.69 -21.80 -8.80
CA ASP A 319 17.05 -20.52 -8.15
C ASP A 319 16.66 -20.54 -6.67
N MET A 320 15.42 -20.94 -6.36
CA MET A 320 14.94 -21.05 -4.98
C MET A 320 15.79 -22.00 -4.13
N ASN A 321 16.07 -23.21 -4.63
CA ASN A 321 16.90 -24.19 -3.92
C ASN A 321 18.31 -23.67 -3.70
N THR A 322 18.95 -23.12 -4.73
CA THR A 322 20.32 -22.59 -4.65
C THR A 322 20.44 -21.49 -3.60
N PHE A 323 19.47 -20.57 -3.54
CA PHE A 323 19.49 -19.50 -2.54
C PHE A 323 19.17 -20.03 -1.14
N ALA A 324 18.23 -20.96 -1.00
CA ALA A 324 17.91 -21.58 0.28
C ALA A 324 19.09 -22.35 0.88
N GLU A 325 19.81 -23.13 0.08
CA GLU A 325 21.04 -23.84 0.48
C GLU A 325 22.13 -22.88 0.97
N ARG A 326 22.17 -21.66 0.43
CA ARG A 326 23.08 -20.58 0.85
C ARG A 326 22.61 -19.81 2.08
N GLY A 327 21.50 -20.21 2.71
CA GLY A 327 20.95 -19.59 3.92
C GLY A 327 19.99 -18.43 3.67
N PHE A 328 19.58 -18.18 2.41
CA PHE A 328 18.59 -17.13 2.14
C PHE A 328 17.19 -17.59 2.55
N ARG A 329 16.40 -16.67 3.11
CA ARG A 329 14.98 -16.90 3.30
C ARG A 329 14.24 -16.66 1.99
N ILE A 330 13.41 -17.62 1.63
CA ILE A 330 12.54 -17.54 0.45
C ILE A 330 11.21 -16.92 0.87
N VAL A 331 10.83 -15.83 0.22
CA VAL A 331 9.62 -15.05 0.55
C VAL A 331 8.76 -14.90 -0.68
N PHE A 332 7.51 -15.32 -0.59
CA PHE A 332 6.49 -15.13 -1.62
C PHE A 332 5.64 -13.91 -1.26
N LEU A 333 5.47 -13.02 -2.24
CA LEU A 333 4.72 -11.77 -2.10
C LEU A 333 3.61 -11.72 -3.15
N GLU A 334 2.41 -11.30 -2.76
CA GLU A 334 1.36 -11.00 -3.74
C GLU A 334 0.31 -10.02 -3.19
N HIS A 335 -0.42 -9.38 -4.11
CA HIS A 335 -1.53 -8.51 -3.80
C HIS A 335 -2.83 -9.04 -4.44
N TYR A 336 -3.74 -9.53 -3.60
CA TYR A 336 -5.03 -10.08 -4.01
C TYR A 336 -6.20 -9.15 -3.62
N PRO A 337 -6.51 -8.12 -4.42
CA PRO A 337 -7.59 -7.18 -4.12
C PRO A 337 -8.98 -7.85 -4.09
N VAL A 338 -9.13 -8.99 -4.76
CA VAL A 338 -10.37 -9.81 -4.76
C VAL A 338 -10.77 -10.26 -3.36
N LEU A 339 -9.81 -10.39 -2.43
CA LEU A 339 -10.06 -10.78 -1.05
C LEU A 339 -10.70 -9.67 -0.22
N HIS A 340 -10.64 -8.40 -0.65
CA HIS A 340 -11.11 -7.29 0.16
C HIS A 340 -12.60 -7.43 0.53
N HIS A 341 -13.41 -7.74 -0.48
CA HIS A 341 -14.84 -7.99 -0.36
C HIS A 341 -15.15 -9.47 -0.66
N GLY A 342 -14.17 -10.35 -0.43
CA GLY A 342 -14.25 -11.77 -0.77
C GLY A 342 -15.23 -12.53 0.13
N SER A 343 -16.01 -13.42 -0.47
CA SER A 343 -16.80 -14.42 0.25
C SER A 343 -15.89 -15.56 0.76
N ARG A 344 -16.43 -16.44 1.60
CA ARG A 344 -15.69 -17.64 2.06
C ARG A 344 -15.18 -18.46 0.88
N TYR A 345 -16.05 -18.65 -0.11
CA TYR A 345 -15.70 -19.31 -1.35
C TYR A 345 -14.55 -18.62 -2.08
N THR A 346 -14.60 -17.28 -2.22
CA THR A 346 -13.53 -16.51 -2.88
C THR A 346 -12.19 -16.66 -2.18
N VAL A 347 -12.20 -16.66 -0.84
CA VAL A 347 -11.01 -16.85 -0.02
C VAL A 347 -10.40 -18.24 -0.24
N GLU A 348 -11.22 -19.30 -0.14
CA GLU A 348 -10.78 -20.68 -0.36
C GLU A 348 -10.16 -20.84 -1.76
N GLN A 349 -10.86 -20.37 -2.79
CA GLN A 349 -10.41 -20.46 -4.18
C GLN A 349 -9.15 -19.65 -4.46
N THR A 350 -8.95 -18.52 -3.78
CA THR A 350 -7.73 -17.71 -3.96
C THR A 350 -6.53 -18.33 -3.25
N LEU A 351 -6.73 -18.91 -2.06
CA LEU A 351 -5.65 -19.37 -1.18
C LEU A 351 -5.27 -20.84 -1.38
N ALA A 352 -6.19 -21.72 -1.78
CA ALA A 352 -5.89 -23.12 -2.09
C ALA A 352 -4.77 -23.31 -3.14
N PRO A 353 -4.70 -22.52 -4.23
CA PRO A 353 -3.58 -22.53 -5.17
C PRO A 353 -2.24 -22.29 -4.49
N VAL A 354 -2.19 -21.29 -3.61
CA VAL A 354 -0.97 -20.88 -2.90
C VAL A 354 -0.54 -21.96 -1.91
N VAL A 355 -1.49 -22.58 -1.21
CA VAL A 355 -1.19 -23.72 -0.31
C VAL A 355 -0.68 -24.92 -1.10
N ARG A 356 -1.29 -25.24 -2.24
CA ARG A 356 -0.83 -26.33 -3.12
C ARG A 356 0.56 -26.05 -3.66
N LEU A 357 0.80 -24.83 -4.13
CA LEU A 357 2.12 -24.36 -4.57
C LEU A 357 3.19 -24.62 -3.50
N CYS A 358 2.97 -24.14 -2.27
CA CYS A 358 3.95 -24.32 -1.20
C CYS A 358 4.12 -25.79 -0.79
N ARG A 359 3.04 -26.56 -0.64
CA ARG A 359 3.09 -27.94 -0.14
C ARG A 359 3.56 -28.96 -1.17
N LYS A 360 3.16 -28.81 -2.44
CA LYS A 360 3.46 -29.75 -3.52
C LYS A 360 4.61 -29.27 -4.41
N GLY A 361 4.68 -27.97 -4.71
CA GLY A 361 5.71 -27.40 -5.59
C GLY A 361 7.05 -27.18 -4.89
N CYS A 362 7.02 -26.83 -3.60
CA CYS A 362 8.24 -26.50 -2.83
C CYS A 362 8.35 -27.28 -1.50
N PRO A 363 8.13 -28.60 -1.44
CA PRO A 363 8.00 -29.34 -0.17
C PRO A 363 9.28 -29.33 0.70
N ASN A 364 10.44 -29.16 0.08
CA ASN A 364 11.74 -29.18 0.75
C ASN A 364 12.21 -27.79 1.20
N LEU A 365 11.45 -26.73 0.89
CA LEU A 365 11.80 -25.36 1.18
C LEU A 365 10.98 -24.82 2.34
N THR A 366 11.63 -24.03 3.20
CA THR A 366 10.90 -23.16 4.12
C THR A 366 10.59 -21.84 3.40
N VAL A 367 9.31 -21.54 3.23
CA VAL A 367 8.82 -20.38 2.48
C VAL A 367 7.92 -19.52 3.36
N THR A 368 8.13 -18.20 3.32
CA THR A 368 7.20 -17.24 3.94
C THR A 368 6.31 -16.61 2.90
N VAL A 369 5.01 -16.76 3.05
CA VAL A 369 4.01 -16.13 2.18
C VAL A 369 3.47 -14.88 2.87
N VAL A 370 3.44 -13.75 2.16
CA VAL A 370 2.87 -12.49 2.63
C VAL A 370 1.95 -11.93 1.55
N LEU A 371 0.66 -11.76 1.88
CA LEU A 371 -0.38 -11.37 0.93
C LEU A 371 -1.08 -10.10 1.39
N SER A 372 -1.20 -9.12 0.51
CA SER A 372 -2.10 -7.98 0.74
C SER A 372 -3.50 -8.32 0.24
N ALA A 373 -4.52 -8.10 1.09
CA ALA A 373 -5.93 -8.24 0.72
C ALA A 373 -6.60 -6.88 0.43
N MET A 374 -5.81 -5.81 0.26
CA MET A 374 -6.35 -4.46 0.07
C MET A 374 -6.99 -4.26 -1.30
N SER A 375 -8.10 -3.54 -1.38
CA SER A 375 -8.67 -3.10 -2.65
C SER A 375 -7.91 -1.87 -3.14
N CYS A 376 -7.55 -1.84 -4.42
CA CYS A 376 -6.94 -0.65 -5.04
C CYS A 376 -7.85 0.57 -4.89
N VAL A 377 -9.17 0.38 -5.00
CA VAL A 377 -10.17 1.45 -4.90
C VAL A 377 -10.22 2.00 -3.48
N THR A 378 -10.41 1.12 -2.49
CA THR A 378 -10.47 1.52 -1.07
C THR A 378 -9.18 2.19 -0.62
N ALA A 379 -8.04 1.67 -1.06
CA ALA A 379 -6.73 2.21 -0.71
C ALA A 379 -6.50 3.61 -1.31
N ALA A 380 -6.85 3.82 -2.58
CA ALA A 380 -6.71 5.12 -3.24
C ALA A 380 -7.57 6.22 -2.58
N GLN A 381 -8.73 5.86 -2.03
CA GLN A 381 -9.64 6.80 -1.39
C GLN A 381 -9.20 7.20 0.02
N LYS A 382 -8.61 6.28 0.80
CA LYS A 382 -8.22 6.57 2.18
C LYS A 382 -6.95 7.43 2.31
N GLN A 383 -6.18 7.64 1.23
CA GLN A 383 -4.93 8.44 1.20
C GLN A 383 -3.98 8.17 2.38
N GLY A 384 -3.98 6.93 2.88
CA GLY A 384 -3.26 6.50 4.08
C GLY A 384 -2.26 5.39 3.80
N LEU A 385 -1.86 4.71 4.88
CA LEU A 385 -0.97 3.54 4.82
C LEU A 385 -1.57 2.38 4.03
N GLU A 386 -2.88 2.39 3.77
CA GLU A 386 -3.56 1.43 2.91
C GLU A 386 -2.94 1.32 1.52
N LEU A 387 -2.57 2.47 0.94
CA LEU A 387 -2.05 2.52 -0.42
C LEU A 387 -0.62 1.98 -0.50
N SER A 388 0.13 1.97 0.60
CA SER A 388 1.46 1.35 0.60
C SER A 388 1.41 -0.17 0.53
N LEU A 389 0.27 -0.79 0.88
CA LEU A 389 0.07 -2.24 0.79
C LEU A 389 -0.46 -2.69 -0.58
N VAL A 390 -0.63 -1.77 -1.53
CA VAL A 390 -1.10 -2.05 -2.89
C VAL A 390 0.08 -1.94 -3.84
N LEU A 391 0.27 -2.95 -4.71
CA LEU A 391 1.33 -2.88 -5.70
C LEU A 391 1.11 -1.69 -6.66
N PRO A 392 2.18 -1.01 -7.10
CA PRO A 392 3.60 -1.36 -6.97
C PRO A 392 4.27 -0.80 -5.70
N GLN A 393 3.53 -0.41 -4.66
CA GLN A 393 4.14 0.13 -3.45
C GLN A 393 4.81 -0.97 -2.59
N ALA A 394 5.90 -0.61 -1.92
CA ALA A 394 6.75 -1.56 -1.18
C ALA A 394 6.31 -1.83 0.27
N GLY A 395 5.09 -1.41 0.68
CA GLY A 395 4.63 -1.56 2.06
C GLY A 395 4.45 -3.00 2.51
N LEU A 396 4.19 -3.94 1.59
CA LEU A 396 4.15 -5.37 1.89
C LEU A 396 5.53 -5.90 2.33
N LEU A 397 6.60 -5.44 1.68
CA LEU A 397 7.97 -5.75 2.07
C LEU A 397 8.35 -5.04 3.37
N THR A 398 7.92 -3.79 3.59
CA THR A 398 8.12 -3.10 4.87
C THR A 398 7.49 -3.87 6.02
N PHE A 399 6.27 -4.38 5.83
CA PHE A 399 5.60 -5.22 6.83
C PHE A 399 6.36 -6.52 7.09
N PHE A 400 6.80 -7.23 6.03
CA PHE A 400 7.61 -8.44 6.21
C PHE A 400 8.85 -8.14 7.06
N ILE A 401 9.57 -7.06 6.74
CA ILE A 401 10.76 -6.66 7.47
C ILE A 401 10.45 -6.42 8.95
N SER A 402 9.47 -5.57 9.25
CA SER A 402 9.18 -5.18 10.63
C SER A 402 8.57 -6.30 11.47
N GLU A 403 7.63 -7.06 10.90
CA GLU A 403 6.79 -8.00 11.67
C GLU A 403 7.23 -9.46 11.59
N LEU A 404 7.92 -9.85 10.53
CA LEU A 404 8.24 -11.24 10.22
C LEU A 404 9.75 -11.51 10.10
N ASN A 405 10.57 -10.47 10.04
CA ASN A 405 12.04 -10.57 9.87
C ASN A 405 12.82 -9.72 10.89
N THR A 406 12.24 -9.50 12.07
CA THR A 406 12.85 -8.80 13.22
C THR A 406 13.53 -7.47 12.87
N SER A 407 12.95 -6.75 11.90
CA SER A 407 13.43 -5.46 11.37
C SER A 407 14.78 -5.48 10.64
N PHE A 408 15.34 -6.65 10.34
CA PHE A 408 16.53 -6.73 9.49
C PHE A 408 16.20 -6.38 8.04
N LEU A 409 16.89 -5.35 7.53
CA LEU A 409 16.80 -4.94 6.13
C LEU A 409 17.48 -5.96 5.20
N PRO A 410 16.88 -6.27 4.03
CA PRO A 410 17.55 -7.04 3.00
C PRO A 410 18.87 -6.39 2.62
N ASP A 411 19.91 -7.19 2.40
CA ASP A 411 21.15 -6.69 1.84
C ASP A 411 20.92 -6.31 0.36
N PRO A 412 21.02 -5.02 -0.02
CA PRO A 412 20.74 -4.56 -1.38
C PRO A 412 21.67 -5.17 -2.43
N LYS A 413 22.84 -5.70 -2.04
CA LYS A 413 23.79 -6.31 -2.98
C LYS A 413 23.39 -7.73 -3.38
N THR A 414 22.62 -8.41 -2.53
CA THR A 414 22.36 -9.85 -2.68
C THR A 414 20.87 -10.17 -2.74
N ALA A 415 20.03 -9.37 -2.09
CA ALA A 415 18.59 -9.51 -2.15
C ALA A 415 18.03 -9.01 -3.49
N ALA A 416 17.06 -9.73 -4.02
CA ALA A 416 16.37 -9.38 -5.25
C ALA A 416 14.91 -9.80 -5.20
N VAL A 417 14.12 -9.20 -6.09
CA VAL A 417 12.73 -9.55 -6.34
C VAL A 417 12.64 -10.19 -7.72
N VAL A 418 12.21 -11.44 -7.76
CA VAL A 418 11.92 -12.19 -8.98
C VAL A 418 10.47 -11.90 -9.37
N GLY A 419 10.29 -11.41 -10.61
CA GLY A 419 8.99 -11.09 -11.17
C GLY A 419 8.88 -11.50 -12.63
N SER A 420 7.70 -11.28 -13.21
CA SER A 420 7.46 -11.46 -14.65
C SER A 420 7.19 -10.12 -15.34
N SER A 421 7.85 -9.88 -16.49
CA SER A 421 7.57 -8.78 -17.41
C SER A 421 6.54 -9.12 -18.50
N ASP A 422 6.00 -10.34 -18.50
CA ASP A 422 5.06 -10.80 -19.53
C ASP A 422 3.76 -11.30 -18.91
N ARG A 423 2.95 -10.31 -18.53
CA ARG A 423 1.67 -10.45 -17.82
C ARG A 423 0.50 -10.02 -18.70
N GLY A 424 0.70 -9.97 -20.01
CA GLY A 424 -0.34 -9.67 -21.00
C GLY A 424 -0.81 -8.21 -21.08
N SER A 425 -0.25 -7.29 -20.29
CA SER A 425 -0.53 -5.85 -20.46
C SER A 425 0.64 -4.98 -20.01
N GLU A 426 0.84 -3.83 -20.66
CA GLU A 426 1.95 -2.91 -20.34
C GLU A 426 1.94 -2.46 -18.87
N PHE A 427 0.76 -2.24 -18.29
CA PHE A 427 0.61 -1.89 -16.88
C PHE A 427 1.08 -3.02 -15.95
N LEU A 428 0.60 -4.25 -16.16
CA LEU A 428 1.00 -5.38 -15.33
C LEU A 428 2.48 -5.73 -15.50
N ASN A 429 3.02 -5.56 -16.71
CA ASN A 429 4.43 -5.82 -17.04
C ASN A 429 5.39 -4.91 -16.24
N LYS A 430 4.99 -3.67 -15.94
CA LYS A 430 5.81 -2.72 -15.16
C LYS A 430 5.66 -2.90 -13.64
N LEU A 431 4.59 -3.53 -13.20
CA LEU A 431 4.18 -3.55 -11.78
C LEU A 431 5.25 -4.17 -10.86
N HIS A 432 5.84 -5.31 -11.25
CA HIS A 432 6.89 -5.98 -10.46
C HIS A 432 8.22 -5.20 -10.47
N VAL A 433 8.58 -4.61 -11.62
CA VAL A 433 9.78 -3.77 -11.77
C VAL A 433 9.66 -2.52 -10.89
N GLU A 434 8.51 -1.86 -10.92
CA GLU A 434 8.25 -0.68 -10.09
C GLU A 434 8.25 -1.03 -8.60
N PHE A 435 7.72 -2.20 -8.22
CA PHE A 435 7.81 -2.69 -6.84
C PHE A 435 9.26 -2.87 -6.39
N ALA A 436 10.08 -3.58 -7.17
CA ALA A 436 11.49 -3.79 -6.86
C ALA A 436 12.24 -2.46 -6.71
N ARG A 437 11.98 -1.50 -7.61
CA ARG A 437 12.51 -0.14 -7.53
C ARG A 437 12.07 0.58 -6.25
N ASN A 438 10.77 0.55 -5.92
CA ASN A 438 10.23 1.19 -4.72
C ASN A 438 10.76 0.55 -3.43
N ALA A 439 11.09 -0.74 -3.49
CA ALA A 439 11.74 -1.49 -2.41
C ALA A 439 13.26 -1.30 -2.35
N SER A 440 13.87 -0.60 -3.31
CA SER A 440 15.33 -0.46 -3.46
C SER A 440 16.06 -1.80 -3.63
N LEU A 441 15.44 -2.75 -4.34
CA LEU A 441 15.99 -4.08 -4.60
C LEU A 441 16.24 -4.29 -6.09
N THR A 442 17.18 -5.17 -6.41
CA THR A 442 17.39 -5.64 -7.77
C THR A 442 16.16 -6.39 -8.27
N TYR A 443 15.72 -6.09 -9.48
CA TYR A 443 14.69 -6.85 -10.18
C TYR A 443 15.35 -7.94 -11.02
N VAL A 444 14.83 -9.15 -10.97
CA VAL A 444 15.23 -10.26 -11.84
C VAL A 444 13.98 -10.75 -12.56
N ASP A 445 14.04 -10.81 -13.89
CA ASP A 445 12.94 -11.37 -14.67
C ASP A 445 13.01 -12.90 -14.63
N GLU A 446 11.88 -13.56 -14.43
CA GLU A 446 11.80 -15.01 -14.45
C GLU A 446 12.32 -15.60 -15.79
N LYS A 447 12.16 -14.88 -16.91
CA LYS A 447 12.73 -15.26 -18.21
C LYS A 447 14.25 -15.17 -18.26
N GLU A 448 14.87 -14.32 -17.46
CA GLU A 448 16.34 -14.22 -17.37
C GLU A 448 16.92 -15.47 -16.70
N LEU A 449 16.25 -15.98 -15.65
CA LEU A 449 16.64 -17.24 -15.01
C LEU A 449 16.63 -18.41 -15.99
N ARG A 450 15.69 -18.41 -16.95
CA ARG A 450 15.61 -19.43 -18.00
C ARG A 450 16.76 -19.39 -19.01
N ARG A 451 17.42 -18.24 -19.17
CA ARG A 451 18.52 -18.05 -20.14
C ARG A 451 19.90 -18.40 -19.57
N GLN A 452 19.99 -18.73 -18.28
CA GLN A 452 21.26 -19.07 -17.62
C GLN A 452 21.62 -20.56 -17.74
N ARG A 453 20.89 -21.32 -18.56
CA ARG A 453 21.27 -22.62 -19.12
C ARG A 453 21.47 -22.48 -20.62
#